data_AF-A0A822J6M0-F1
#
_entry.id   AF-A0A822J6M0-F1
#
_cell.length_a   1.000
_cell.length_b   1.000
_cell.length_c   1.000
_cell.angle_alpha   90.00
_cell.angle_beta   90.00
_cell.angle_gamma   90.00
#
_symmetry.space_group_name_H-M   'P 1'
#
loop_
_entity.id
_entity.type
_entity.pdbx_description
1 polymer ?
#
loop_
_entity_poly.entity_id
_entity_poly.type
_entity_poly.pdbx_seq_one_letter_code
_entity_poly.pdbx_strand_id
1 'polypeptide(L)' 'MFSIRMRAEKNEKHISGAETLVEKNMILATITELAQRALSHEKGEPDFINISVES' A
#
# COMPACT_ATOMS: atom_id res chain seq x y z
N MET A 1 -5.41 13.87 10.75
CA MET A 1 -4.83 13.37 9.48
C MET A 1 -3.81 12.30 9.78
N PHE A 2 -3.68 11.33 8.88
CA PHE A 2 -2.72 10.24 8.93
C PHE A 2 -2.13 10.04 7.53
N SER A 3 -0.81 9.93 7.43
CA SER A 3 -0.11 9.50 6.22
C SER A 3 -0.13 7.99 6.14
N ILE A 4 -0.56 7.46 5.00
CA ILE A 4 -0.52 6.03 4.69
C ILE A 4 0.35 5.82 3.47
N ARG A 5 1.39 5.00 3.61
CA ARG A 5 2.36 4.67 2.56
C ARG A 5 2.37 3.16 2.33
N MET A 6 2.34 2.74 1.07
CA MET A 6 2.43 1.34 0.67
C MET A 6 3.57 1.15 -0.33
N ARG A 7 4.32 0.05 -0.16
CA ARG A 7 5.34 -0.43 -1.11
C ARG A 7 5.22 -1.94 -1.26
N ALA A 8 5.26 -2.42 -2.49
CA ALA A 8 5.21 -3.83 -2.85
C ALA A 8 6.38 -4.21 -3.77
N GLU A 9 6.98 -5.36 -3.54
CA GLU A 9 8.18 -5.85 -4.23
C GLU A 9 8.08 -7.33 -4.59
N LYS A 10 8.88 -7.74 -5.56
CA LYS A 10 9.13 -9.13 -5.92
C LYS A 10 10.60 -9.33 -6.24
N ASN A 11 11.30 -10.20 -5.53
CA ASN A 11 12.76 -10.41 -5.68
C ASN A 11 13.52 -9.07 -5.72
N GLU A 12 13.26 -8.19 -4.74
CA GLU A 12 13.86 -6.85 -4.59
C GLU A 12 13.52 -5.87 -5.74
N LYS A 13 12.64 -6.24 -6.67
CA LYS A 13 12.15 -5.36 -7.74
C LYS A 13 10.83 -4.73 -7.35
N HIS A 14 10.71 -3.43 -7.60
CA HIS A 14 9.49 -2.69 -7.34
C HIS A 14 8.30 -3.20 -8.18
N ILE A 15 7.21 -3.57 -7.49
CA ILE A 15 5.93 -3.96 -8.10
C ILE A 15 4.95 -2.80 -8.04
N SER A 16 4.67 -2.26 -6.85
CA SER A 16 3.70 -1.19 -6.67
C SER A 16 4.07 -0.27 -5.52
N GLY A 17 3.52 0.94 -5.53
CA GLY A 17 3.61 1.89 -4.43
C GLY A 17 2.52 2.95 -4.53
N ALA A 18 2.14 3.49 -3.38
CA ALA A 18 1.20 4.60 -3.27
C ALA A 18 1.35 5.28 -1.89
N GLU A 19 0.99 6.56 -1.85
CA GLU A 19 0.98 7.38 -0.64
C GLU A 19 -0.25 8.28 -0.64
N THR A 20 -0.89 8.44 0.52
CA THR A 20 -2.04 9.32 0.69
C THR A 20 -2.17 9.84 2.12
N LEU A 21 -2.87 10.96 2.30
CA LEU A 21 -3.20 11.53 3.60
C LEU A 21 -4.71 11.43 3.84
N VAL A 22 -5.11 10.82 4.96
CA VAL A 22 -6.52 10.55 5.24
C VAL A 22 -6.92 10.90 6.66
N GLU A 23 -8.22 11.09 6.88
CA GLU A 23 -8.77 11.19 8.23
C GLU A 23 -8.79 9.82 8.94
N LYS A 24 -8.82 9.83 10.27
CA LYS A 24 -8.72 8.61 11.09
C LYS A 24 -9.75 7.55 10.73
N ASN A 25 -10.97 7.96 10.40
CA ASN A 25 -12.08 7.08 10.04
C ASN A 25 -11.90 6.40 8.67
N MET A 26 -11.00 6.91 7.82
CA MET A 26 -10.74 6.37 6.49
C MET A 26 -9.58 5.36 6.45
N ILE A 27 -8.78 5.27 7.53
CA ILE A 27 -7.55 4.44 7.57
C ILE A 27 -7.80 3.00 7.09
N LEU A 28 -8.81 2.31 7.64
CA LEU A 28 -9.08 0.91 7.32
C LEU A 28 -9.48 0.71 5.84
N ALA A 29 -10.30 1.62 5.31
CA ALA A 29 -10.72 1.58 3.92
C ALA A 29 -9.51 1.78 2.98
N THR A 30 -8.66 2.75 3.29
CA THR A 30 -7.44 3.04 2.52
C THR A 30 -6.43 1.90 2.57
N ILE A 31 -6.18 1.29 3.73
CA ILE A 31 -5.29 0.12 3.84
C ILE A 31 -5.79 -1.03 2.95
N THR A 32 -7.11 -1.27 2.94
CA THR A 32 -7.72 -2.34 2.13
C THR A 32 -7.51 -2.09 0.64
N GLU A 33 -7.77 -0.86 0.18
CA GLU A 33 -7.56 -0.46 -1.22
C GLU A 33 -6.08 -0.61 -1.63
N LEU A 34 -5.15 -0.16 -0.78
CA LEU A 34 -3.72 -0.26 -1.04
C LEU A 34 -3.23 -1.70 -1.08
N ALA A 35 -3.73 -2.57 -0.20
CA ALA A 35 -3.42 -3.99 -0.21
C ALA A 35 -3.94 -4.67 -1.48
N GLN A 36 -5.18 -4.40 -1.88
CA GLN A 36 -5.76 -4.91 -3.13
C GLN A 36 -4.97 -4.47 -4.36
N ARG A 37 -4.56 -3.18 -4.39
CA ARG A 37 -3.73 -2.61 -5.44
C ARG A 37 -2.38 -3.30 -5.55
N ALA A 38 -1.73 -3.61 -4.43
CA ALA A 38 -0.46 -4.33 -4.40
C ALA A 38 -0.59 -5.75 -4.95
N LEU A 39 -1.64 -6.48 -4.54
CA LEU A 39 -1.87 -7.89 -4.93
C LEU A 39 -2.31 -8.04 -6.40
N SER A 40 -2.99 -7.04 -6.96
CA SER A 40 -3.56 -7.11 -8.32
C SER A 40 -2.74 -6.35 -9.37
N HIS A 41 -1.50 -5.97 -9.04
CA HIS A 41 -0.73 -5.08 -9.90
C HIS A 41 -0.24 -5.76 -11.18
N GLU A 42 -0.27 -5.02 -12.30
CA GLU A 42 0.05 -5.52 -13.65
C GLU A 42 1.50 -6.03 -13.79
N LYS A 43 2.40 -5.57 -12.92
CA LYS A 43 3.81 -5.99 -12.86
C LYS A 43 4.02 -7.37 -12.23
N GLY A 44 2.95 -7.99 -11.73
CA GLY A 44 2.93 -9.32 -11.15
C GLY A 44 2.67 -9.33 -9.64
N GLU A 45 2.49 -10.52 -9.09
CA GLU A 45 2.23 -10.74 -7.67
C GLU A 45 3.50 -10.50 -6.81
N PRO A 46 3.45 -9.62 -5.80
CA PRO A 46 4.59 -9.33 -4.92
C PRO A 46 4.85 -10.47 -3.92
N ASP A 47 6.10 -10.62 -3.49
CA ASP A 47 6.50 -11.48 -2.36
C ASP A 47 6.68 -10.70 -1.04
N PHE A 48 6.67 -9.37 -1.12
CA PHE A 48 6.75 -8.46 0.01
C PHE A 48 5.81 -7.27 -0.17
N ILE A 49 5.05 -6.93 0.88
CA ILE A 49 4.22 -5.72 0.95
C ILE A 49 4.43 -5.07 2.31
N ASN A 50 4.73 -3.77 2.33
CA ASN A 50 4.80 -2.95 3.53
C ASN A 50 3.78 -1.82 3.44
N ILE A 51 2.94 -1.68 4.47
CA ILE A 51 2.00 -0.57 4.64
C ILE A 51 2.31 0.10 5.98
N SER A 52 2.63 1.40 5.97
CA SER A 52 2.83 2.19 7.19
C SER A 52 1.75 3.25 7.34
N VAL A 53 1.38 3.53 8.60
CA VAL A 53 0.39 4.54 8.99
C VAL A 53 1.02 5.42 10.06
N GLU A 54 1.06 6.73 9.83
CA GLU A 54 1.68 7.72 10.71
C GLU A 54 0.72 8.89 10.93
N SER A 55 0.63 9.40 12.16
CA SER A 55 -0.22 10.56 12.52
C SER A 55 0.48 11.89 12.32
#